data_AF-A0A3B9GI41-F1
#
_entry.id   AF-A0A3B9GI41-F1
#
_cell.length_a   1.000
_cell.length_b   1.000
_cell.length_c   1.000
_cell.angle_alpha   90.00
_cell.angle_beta   90.00
_cell.angle_gamma   90.00
#
_symmetry.space_group_name_H-M   'P 1'
#
loop_
_entity.id
_entity.type
_entity.pdbx_description
1 polymer ?
#
loop_
_entity_poly.entity_id
_entity_poly.type
_entity_poly.pdbx_seq_one_letter_code
_entity_poly.pdbx_strand_id
1 'polypeptide(L)'
;MSKKTAIPRAIDVVTVLAPDTSLSGTLCFDTSLMIRGNFDGDIDAKGVLYIQEGATVRAGKVRASSIFVAGTVRGDLEALDKVELRPNAQVHGNVRSAKLRIADGVIFEGRCEMVRNGESFDPFAARSASSS
;
A
#
# COMPACT_ATOMS: atom_id res chain seq x y z
N MET A 1 -18.57 20.77 -30.93
CA MET A 1 -18.04 19.39 -30.90
C MET A 1 -17.64 19.05 -29.47
N SER A 2 -18.52 18.37 -28.73
CA SER A 2 -18.36 18.05 -27.30
C SER A 2 -17.41 16.87 -27.11
N LYS A 3 -16.23 17.10 -26.54
CA LYS A 3 -15.41 16.02 -25.97
C LYS A 3 -16.04 15.62 -24.63
N LYS A 4 -16.83 14.54 -24.66
CA LYS A 4 -17.36 13.85 -23.48
C LYS A 4 -16.17 13.21 -22.76
N THR A 5 -15.65 13.89 -21.73
CA THR A 5 -14.62 13.35 -20.83
C THR A 5 -15.18 12.10 -20.15
N ALA A 6 -14.65 10.94 -20.54
CA ALA A 6 -14.93 9.68 -19.87
C ALA A 6 -14.35 9.76 -18.45
N ILE A 7 -15.24 9.73 -17.46
CA ILE A 7 -14.87 9.52 -16.07
C ILE A 7 -14.32 8.08 -16.00
N PRO A 8 -13.05 7.84 -15.64
CA PRO A 8 -12.56 6.47 -15.52
C PRO A 8 -13.39 5.74 -14.45
N ARG A 9 -14.21 4.80 -14.93
CA ARG A 9 -15.09 3.94 -14.13
C ARG A 9 -14.31 2.68 -13.76
N ALA A 10 -14.53 2.26 -12.52
CA ALA A 10 -14.03 1.05 -11.88
C ALA A 10 -12.52 1.07 -11.58
N ILE A 11 -12.19 1.02 -10.29
CA ILE A 11 -10.90 0.53 -9.86
C ILE A 11 -10.90 -0.95 -10.24
N ASP A 12 -10.12 -1.35 -11.25
CA ASP A 12 -9.90 -2.76 -11.57
C ASP A 12 -9.05 -3.39 -10.46
N VAL A 13 -9.71 -3.70 -9.33
CA VAL A 13 -9.14 -4.49 -8.26
C VAL A 13 -9.17 -5.94 -8.73
N VAL A 14 -8.01 -6.44 -9.14
CA VAL A 14 -7.91 -7.79 -9.75
C VAL A 14 -7.95 -8.87 -8.66
N THR A 15 -7.34 -8.60 -7.50
CA THR A 15 -7.21 -9.59 -6.43
C THR A 15 -7.76 -9.04 -5.12
N VAL A 16 -8.59 -9.84 -4.44
CA VAL A 16 -9.20 -9.50 -3.15
C VAL A 16 -8.94 -10.63 -2.15
N LEU A 17 -8.35 -10.30 -1.00
CA LEU A 17 -8.32 -11.17 0.17
C LEU A 17 -9.58 -10.93 0.99
N ALA A 18 -10.37 -11.99 1.19
CA ALA A 18 -11.63 -11.92 1.90
C ALA A 18 -11.42 -11.63 3.41
N PRO A 19 -12.44 -11.09 4.12
CA PRO A 19 -12.35 -10.78 5.55
C PRO A 19 -11.94 -11.96 6.42
N ASP A 20 -12.43 -13.16 6.11
CA ASP A 20 -12.16 -14.39 6.88
C ASP A 20 -10.87 -15.10 6.46
N THR A 21 -10.01 -14.43 5.70
CA THR A 21 -8.72 -14.97 5.22
C THR A 21 -7.58 -14.41 6.04
N SER A 22 -6.71 -15.30 6.52
CA SER A 22 -5.43 -14.95 7.13
C SER A 22 -4.30 -15.52 6.27
N LEU A 23 -3.36 -14.67 5.88
CA LEU A 23 -2.22 -15.09 5.05
C LEU A 23 -0.93 -14.62 5.70
N SER A 24 0.09 -15.48 5.71
CA SER A 24 1.41 -15.17 6.26
C SER A 24 2.53 -15.48 5.28
N GLY A 25 3.56 -14.62 5.24
CA GLY A 25 4.73 -14.78 4.39
C GLY A 25 5.00 -13.53 3.54
N THR A 26 5.70 -13.71 2.42
CA THR A 26 6.01 -12.61 1.51
C THR A 26 5.01 -12.56 0.35
N LEU A 27 4.38 -11.42 0.15
CA LEU A 27 3.37 -11.22 -0.91
C LEU A 27 3.89 -10.28 -1.99
N CYS A 28 3.89 -10.77 -3.24
CA CYS A 28 4.29 -9.97 -4.40
C CYS A 28 3.15 -9.87 -5.43
N PHE A 29 2.92 -8.67 -5.98
CA PHE A 29 1.93 -8.46 -7.04
C PHE A 29 2.25 -7.23 -7.92
N ASP A 30 1.83 -7.29 -9.19
CA ASP A 30 2.12 -6.23 -10.16
C ASP A 30 1.00 -5.22 -10.36
N THR A 31 -0.27 -5.60 -10.15
CA THR A 31 -1.44 -4.77 -10.52
C THR A 31 -2.14 -4.11 -9.34
N SER A 32 -3.06 -4.81 -8.68
CA SER A 32 -3.84 -4.25 -7.58
C SER A 32 -4.28 -5.37 -6.64
N LEU A 33 -4.17 -5.10 -5.33
CA LEU A 33 -4.58 -6.01 -4.28
C LEU A 33 -5.42 -5.27 -3.25
N MET A 34 -6.53 -5.89 -2.87
CA MET A 34 -7.35 -5.44 -1.75
C MET A 34 -7.33 -6.45 -0.62
N ILE A 35 -6.88 -6.01 0.55
CA ILE A 35 -6.87 -6.79 1.78
C ILE A 35 -8.07 -6.38 2.63
N ARG A 36 -8.96 -7.33 2.90
CA ARG A 36 -10.08 -7.16 3.84
C ARG A 36 -9.91 -7.97 5.13
N GLY A 37 -9.01 -8.95 5.13
CA GLY A 37 -8.71 -9.83 6.26
C GLY A 37 -7.36 -9.52 6.90
N ASN A 38 -6.66 -10.58 7.34
CA ASN A 38 -5.41 -10.45 8.08
C ASN A 38 -4.21 -10.85 7.23
N PHE A 39 -3.15 -10.06 7.28
CA PHE A 39 -1.90 -10.36 6.61
C PHE A 39 -0.71 -10.17 7.56
N ASP A 40 0.19 -11.15 7.60
CA ASP A 40 1.40 -11.14 8.44
C ASP A 40 2.65 -11.45 7.61
N GLY A 41 3.50 -10.46 7.38
CA GLY A 41 4.74 -10.58 6.61
C GLY A 41 4.99 -9.40 5.69
N ASP A 42 5.96 -9.51 4.79
CA ASP A 42 6.37 -8.40 3.94
C ASP A 42 5.59 -8.35 2.62
N ILE A 43 5.29 -7.14 2.15
CA ILE A 43 4.60 -6.90 0.87
C ILE A 43 5.53 -6.14 -0.06
N ASP A 44 5.72 -6.66 -1.26
CA ASP A 44 6.51 -6.02 -2.30
C ASP A 44 5.75 -6.00 -3.63
N ALA A 45 5.28 -4.81 -4.02
CA ALA A 45 4.42 -4.65 -5.16
C ALA A 45 4.80 -3.47 -6.05
N LYS A 46 4.57 -3.64 -7.36
CA LYS A 46 4.56 -2.53 -8.33
C LYS A 46 3.18 -1.88 -8.42
N GLY A 47 2.17 -2.60 -7.96
CA GLY A 47 0.77 -2.23 -8.07
C GLY A 47 0.26 -1.32 -6.96
N VAL A 48 -1.07 -1.22 -6.88
CA VAL A 48 -1.78 -0.46 -5.84
C VAL A 48 -2.24 -1.39 -4.73
N LEU A 49 -1.94 -1.04 -3.48
CA LEU A 49 -2.40 -1.76 -2.30
C LEU A 49 -3.58 -1.04 -1.64
N TYR A 50 -4.67 -1.77 -1.40
CA TYR A 50 -5.81 -1.31 -0.64
C TYR A 50 -5.96 -2.13 0.64
N ILE A 51 -5.85 -1.48 1.79
CA ILE A 51 -6.12 -2.08 3.10
C ILE A 51 -7.47 -1.54 3.54
N GLN A 52 -8.50 -2.38 3.54
CA GLN A 52 -9.86 -1.98 3.84
C GLN A 52 -10.10 -1.87 5.35
N GLU A 53 -11.23 -1.27 5.70
CA GLU A 53 -11.73 -1.26 7.08
C GLU A 53 -11.89 -2.69 7.62
N GLY A 54 -11.48 -2.91 8.87
CA GLY A 54 -11.44 -4.22 9.51
C GLY A 54 -10.23 -5.09 9.15
N ALA A 55 -9.46 -4.73 8.11
CA ALA A 55 -8.24 -5.46 7.77
C ALA A 55 -7.09 -5.11 8.72
N THR A 56 -6.26 -6.10 9.04
CA THR A 56 -5.04 -5.92 9.85
C THR A 56 -3.82 -6.42 9.07
N VAL A 57 -2.85 -5.52 8.85
CA VAL A 57 -1.57 -5.82 8.21
C VAL A 57 -0.45 -5.66 9.23
N ARG A 58 0.27 -6.75 9.50
CA ARG A 58 1.50 -6.75 10.30
C ARG A 58 2.65 -7.08 9.37
N ALA A 59 3.54 -6.13 9.14
CA ALA A 59 4.63 -6.28 8.18
C ALA A 59 5.89 -5.62 8.73
N GLY A 60 7.05 -6.17 8.42
CA GLY A 60 8.28 -5.40 8.58
C GLY A 60 8.29 -4.25 7.57
N LYS A 61 7.95 -4.57 6.32
CA LYS A 61 7.96 -3.63 5.21
C LYS A 61 6.81 -3.84 4.23
N VAL A 62 6.17 -2.74 3.82
CA VAL A 62 5.14 -2.71 2.79
C VAL A 62 5.55 -1.75 1.69
N ARG A 63 5.79 -2.29 0.50
CA ARG A 63 6.19 -1.53 -0.70
C ARG A 63 5.13 -1.63 -1.78
N ALA A 64 4.70 -0.50 -2.32
CA ALA A 64 3.75 -0.44 -3.43
C ALA A 64 3.94 0.84 -4.26
N SER A 65 3.29 0.94 -5.42
CA SER A 65 3.22 2.24 -6.13
C SER A 65 2.36 3.25 -5.38
N SER A 66 1.21 2.80 -4.86
CA SER A 66 0.30 3.58 -4.05
C SER A 66 -0.33 2.71 -2.98
N ILE A 67 -0.49 3.27 -1.78
CA ILE A 67 -1.05 2.56 -0.62
C ILE A 67 -2.25 3.35 -0.10
N PHE A 68 -3.40 2.70 -0.02
CA PHE A 68 -4.62 3.24 0.56
C PHE A 68 -4.95 2.46 1.82
N VAL A 69 -5.02 3.13 2.97
CA VAL A 69 -5.24 2.49 4.26
C VAL A 69 -6.57 2.98 4.84
N ALA A 70 -7.47 2.05 5.17
CA ALA A 70 -8.69 2.29 5.94
C ALA A 70 -8.80 1.34 7.15
N GLY A 71 -7.81 0.47 7.37
CA GLY A 71 -7.74 -0.47 8.49
C GLY A 71 -6.50 -0.22 9.35
N THR A 72 -5.99 -1.29 9.97
CA THR A 72 -4.83 -1.21 10.87
C THR A 72 -3.57 -1.75 10.19
N VAL A 73 -2.50 -0.96 10.25
CA VAL A 73 -1.16 -1.32 9.76
C VAL A 73 -0.15 -1.17 10.89
N ARG A 74 0.64 -2.21 11.10
CA ARG A 74 1.84 -2.17 11.94
C ARG A 74 3.03 -2.56 11.08
N GLY A 75 3.85 -1.58 10.72
CA GLY A 75 4.94 -1.76 9.77
C GLY A 75 5.29 -0.50 9.01
N ASP A 76 6.45 -0.52 8.35
CA ASP A 76 6.91 0.60 7.54
C ASP A 76 6.25 0.58 6.16
N LEU A 77 5.63 1.70 5.78
CA LEU A 77 4.98 1.93 4.49
C LEU A 77 5.92 2.70 3.57
N GLU A 78 6.23 2.15 2.40
CA GLU A 78 7.01 2.80 1.36
C GLU A 78 6.19 2.82 0.05
N ALA A 79 5.73 3.99 -0.36
CA ALA A 79 4.96 4.18 -1.59
C ALA A 79 5.68 5.10 -2.56
N LEU A 80 5.64 4.78 -3.85
CA LEU A 80 6.32 5.58 -4.87
C LEU A 80 5.59 6.88 -5.19
N ASP A 81 4.29 6.80 -5.40
CA ASP A 81 3.49 7.96 -5.75
C ASP A 81 2.80 8.51 -4.51
N LYS A 82 1.95 7.71 -3.85
CA LYS A 82 1.18 8.22 -2.73
C LYS A 82 0.80 7.21 -1.64
N VAL A 83 0.71 7.71 -0.42
CA VAL A 83 0.01 7.07 0.69
C VAL A 83 -1.23 7.89 1.03
N GLU A 84 -2.37 7.23 1.14
CA GLU A 84 -3.65 7.84 1.53
C GLU A 84 -4.23 7.09 2.73
N LEU A 85 -4.17 7.75 3.89
CA LEU A 85 -4.80 7.29 5.12
C LEU A 85 -6.24 7.81 5.14
N ARG A 86 -7.19 6.90 4.98
CA ARG A 86 -8.63 7.14 4.95
C ARG A 86 -9.19 7.16 6.38
N PRO A 87 -10.44 7.62 6.59
CA PRO A 87 -11.06 7.59 7.92
C PRO A 87 -10.96 6.20 8.56
N ASN A 88 -10.79 6.17 9.88
CA ASN A 88 -10.58 4.97 10.71
C ASN A 88 -9.24 4.24 10.50
N ALA A 89 -8.34 4.75 9.66
CA ALA A 89 -7.00 4.15 9.52
C ALA A 89 -6.17 4.29 10.81
N GLN A 90 -5.46 3.22 11.15
CA GLN A 90 -4.47 3.19 12.22
C GLN A 90 -3.14 2.72 11.65
N VAL A 91 -2.12 3.56 11.64
CA VAL A 91 -0.80 3.24 11.13
C VAL A 91 0.22 3.45 12.24
N HIS A 92 0.89 2.35 12.63
CA HIS A 92 2.01 2.36 13.57
C HIS A 92 3.26 1.92 12.80
N GLY A 93 4.09 2.88 12.41
CA GLY A 93 5.26 2.65 11.58
C GLY A 93 5.62 3.87 10.74
N ASN A 94 6.77 3.80 10.07
CA ASN A 94 7.26 4.92 9.28
C ASN A 94 6.62 4.95 7.90
N VAL A 95 6.38 6.14 7.36
CA VAL A 95 5.82 6.34 6.02
C VAL A 95 6.85 7.05 5.16
N ARG A 96 7.24 6.45 4.03
CA ARG A 96 8.05 7.05 2.99
C ARG A 96 7.22 7.17 1.71
N SER A 97 6.94 8.39 1.24
CA SER A 97 6.10 8.58 0.05
C SER A 97 6.31 9.91 -0.68
N ALA A 98 5.95 9.99 -1.97
CA ALA A 98 6.02 11.26 -2.69
C ALA A 98 4.84 12.19 -2.39
N LYS A 99 3.68 11.63 -2.06
CA LYS A 99 2.48 12.35 -1.62
C LYS A 99 1.86 11.62 -0.43
N LEU A 100 1.49 12.37 0.59
CA LEU A 100 0.78 11.85 1.75
C LEU A 100 -0.54 12.60 1.91
N ARG A 101 -1.64 11.86 2.04
CA ARG A 101 -2.95 12.39 2.42
C ARG A 101 -3.41 11.70 3.69
N ILE A 102 -3.81 12.48 4.69
CA ILE A 102 -4.34 11.98 5.96
C ILE A 102 -5.75 12.55 6.11
N ALA A 103 -6.73 11.69 6.27
CA ALA A 103 -8.11 12.06 6.57
C ALA A 103 -8.28 12.33 8.07
N ASP A 104 -9.40 12.97 8.43
CA ASP A 104 -9.76 13.20 9.83
C ASP A 104 -9.99 11.87 10.58
N GLY A 105 -9.64 11.85 11.86
CA GLY A 105 -9.83 10.68 12.74
C GLY A 105 -8.84 9.54 12.52
N VAL A 106 -7.77 9.76 11.74
CA VAL A 106 -6.69 8.78 11.56
C VAL A 106 -5.73 8.81 12.75
N ILE A 107 -5.27 7.64 13.17
CA ILE A 107 -4.14 7.49 14.09
C ILE A 107 -2.89 7.17 13.27
N PHE A 108 -1.91 8.05 13.31
CA PHE A 108 -0.61 7.84 12.68
C PHE A 108 0.49 8.05 13.72
N GLU A 109 1.24 6.99 14.00
CA GLU A 109 2.36 6.98 14.93
C GLU A 109 3.63 6.49 14.22
N GLY A 110 4.52 7.43 13.90
CA GLY A 110 5.79 7.12 13.25
C GLY A 110 6.44 8.34 12.60
N ARG A 111 7.52 8.11 11.87
CA ARG A 111 8.18 9.16 11.07
C ARG A 111 7.60 9.20 9.66
N CYS A 112 7.40 10.39 9.13
CA CYS A 112 7.10 10.59 7.71
C CYS A 112 8.32 11.16 6.98
N GLU A 113 8.69 10.56 5.85
CA GLU A 113 9.72 11.03 4.94
C GLU A 113 9.12 11.22 3.55
N MET A 114 9.27 12.42 2.99
CA MET A 114 8.75 12.73 1.65
C MET A 114 9.83 12.52 0.60
N VAL A 115 9.63 11.56 -0.31
CA VAL A 115 10.56 11.28 -1.43
C VAL A 115 10.22 12.11 -2.65
N ARG A 116 11.22 12.77 -3.25
CA ARG A 116 11.04 13.52 -4.51
C ARG A 116 11.25 12.56 -5.68
N ASN A 117 10.29 12.53 -6.60
CA ASN A 117 10.31 11.65 -7.76
C ASN A 117 11.57 11.90 -8.61
N GLY A 118 12.45 10.90 -8.69
CA GLY A 118 13.80 11.01 -9.29
C GLY A 118 14.70 9.81 -8.99
N GLU A 119 14.37 8.98 -8.00
CA GLU A 119 15.04 7.72 -7.74
C GLU A 119 14.23 6.58 -8.38
N SER A 120 14.80 5.90 -9.38
CA SER A 120 14.23 4.68 -9.96
C SER A 120 14.12 3.61 -8.88
N PHE A 121 12.88 3.29 -8.50
CA PHE A 121 12.59 2.25 -7.51
C PHE A 121 12.20 0.96 -8.23
N ASP A 122 13.12 0.01 -8.24
CA ASP A 122 12.84 -1.37 -8.62
C ASP A 122 12.59 -2.19 -7.33
N PRO A 123 11.34 -2.50 -7.00
CA PRO A 123 11.00 -3.23 -5.77
C PRO A 123 11.74 -4.58 -5.68
N PHE A 124 12.00 -5.18 -6.85
CA PHE A 124 12.66 -6.48 -7.00
C PHE A 124 14.18 -6.42 -7.26
N ALA A 125 14.80 -5.24 -7.40
CA ALA A 125 16.23 -5.15 -7.66
C ALA A 125 17.09 -5.69 -6.51
N ALA A 126 16.58 -5.63 -5.27
CA ALA A 126 17.31 -6.15 -4.10
C ALA A 126 17.48 -7.69 -4.10
N ARG A 127 16.74 -8.44 -4.95
CA ARG A 127 16.78 -9.91 -4.98
C ARG A 127 17.69 -10.52 -6.07
N SER A 128 18.27 -9.71 -6.95
CA SER A 128 19.09 -10.20 -8.07
C SER A 128 20.60 -10.20 -7.80
N ALA A 129 21.05 -9.77 -6.62
CA ALA A 129 22.47 -9.62 -6.29
C ALA A 129 23.08 -10.76 -5.46
N SER A 130 22.35 -11.85 -5.15
CA SER A 130 22.86 -12.94 -4.29
C SER A 130 22.96 -14.31 -4.96
N SER A 131 23.18 -14.36 -6.27
CA SER A 131 23.59 -15.59 -6.96
C SER A 131 24.80 -15.32 -7.85
N SER A 132 25.99 -15.35 -7.25
CA SER A 132 27.29 -15.51 -7.91
C SER A 132 28.19 -16.28 -6.97
#